data_AF-A0A9D4SXT2-F1
#
_entry.id   AF-A0A9D4SXT2-F1
#
_cell.length_a   1.000
_cell.length_b   1.000
_cell.length_c   1.000
_cell.angle_alpha   90.00
_cell.angle_beta   90.00
_cell.angle_gamma   90.00
#
_symmetry.space_group_name_H-M   'P 1'
#
loop_
_entity.id
_entity.type
_entity.pdbx_description
1 polymer ?
#
loop_
_entity_poly.entity_id
_entity_poly.type
_entity_poly.pdbx_seq_one_letter_code
_entity_poly.pdbx_strand_id
1 'polypeptide(L)'
;MKAYHAFLLSHVAYAFPFLKLTKVEIKKVDAMLRKGLKTALGLPNSTINEKLEQLGLHSTAEKIFEAQRTALITRLLTTQAGHLILRDAGIRPIFQTDEKTKLTNDVRKHIKVEQIPRNVHPTLNEGRRKDRARALINQAKKHSTHALFVDAARYHGRQAFAVSST
;
A
#
# COMPACT_ATOMS: atom_id res chain seq x y z
N MET A 1 14.73 3.36 20.01
CA MET A 1 13.32 3.15 20.45
C MET A 1 12.29 3.12 19.32
N LYS A 2 12.49 3.77 18.16
CA LYS A 2 11.55 3.68 17.01
C LYS A 2 11.35 2.24 16.49
N ALA A 3 12.42 1.44 16.46
CA ALA A 3 12.35 0.03 16.06
C ALA A 3 11.42 -0.81 16.96
N TYR A 4 11.43 -0.56 18.27
CA TYR A 4 10.54 -1.24 19.22
C TYR A 4 9.06 -0.94 18.95
N HIS A 5 8.73 0.34 18.73
CA HIS A 5 7.36 0.73 18.40
C HIS A 5 6.89 0.14 17.07
N ALA A 6 7.75 0.16 16.03
CA ALA A 6 7.43 -0.46 14.75
C ALA A 6 7.22 -1.98 14.85
N PHE A 7 8.05 -2.66 15.65
CA PHE A 7 7.89 -4.09 15.94
C PHE A 7 6.57 -4.38 16.63
N LEU A 8 6.25 -3.63 17.70
CA LEU A 8 5.02 -3.80 18.46
C LEU A 8 3.78 -3.56 17.58
N LEU A 9 3.80 -2.50 16.77
CA LEU A 9 2.71 -2.20 15.83
C LEU A 9 2.54 -3.30 14.79
N SER A 10 3.63 -3.79 14.20
CA SER A 10 3.60 -4.86 13.20
C SER A 10 3.06 -6.17 13.79
N HIS A 11 3.48 -6.52 15.00
CA HIS A 11 3.03 -7.73 15.67
C HIS A 11 1.55 -7.65 16.04
N VAL A 12 1.09 -6.49 16.54
CA VAL A 12 -0.33 -6.25 16.83
C VAL A 12 -1.15 -6.33 15.55
N ALA A 13 -0.75 -5.65 14.47
CA ALA A 13 -1.46 -5.67 13.20
C ALA A 13 -1.55 -7.07 12.55
N TYR A 14 -0.54 -7.91 12.79
CA TYR A 14 -0.50 -9.25 12.21
C TYR A 14 -1.25 -10.29 13.03
N ALA A 15 -1.03 -10.38 14.35
CA ALA A 15 -1.52 -11.51 15.16
C ALA A 15 -2.89 -11.24 15.80
N PHE A 16 -3.09 -10.04 16.35
CA PHE A 16 -4.21 -9.76 17.24
C PHE A 16 -5.60 -9.68 16.56
N PRO A 17 -5.74 -9.24 15.29
CA PRO A 17 -7.05 -9.23 14.60
C PRO A 17 -7.71 -10.61 14.50
N PHE A 18 -6.92 -11.68 14.56
CA PHE A 18 -7.40 -13.05 14.41
C PHE A 18 -7.72 -13.73 15.74
N LEU A 19 -7.41 -13.07 16.87
CA LEU A 19 -7.67 -13.60 18.20
C LEU A 19 -9.06 -13.15 18.69
N LYS A 20 -9.73 -14.03 19.44
CA LYS A 20 -10.97 -13.68 20.15
C LYS A 20 -10.61 -12.92 21.43
N LEU A 21 -10.39 -11.62 21.30
CA LEU A 21 -10.03 -10.74 22.42
C LEU A 21 -11.27 -10.18 23.12
N THR A 22 -11.23 -10.18 24.44
CA THR A 22 -12.19 -9.46 25.28
C THR A 22 -11.93 -7.96 25.23
N LYS A 23 -12.94 -7.14 25.57
CA LYS A 23 -12.78 -5.67 25.67
C LYS A 23 -11.65 -5.25 26.62
N VAL A 24 -11.40 -6.04 27.66
CA VAL A 24 -10.32 -5.79 28.63
C VAL A 24 -8.96 -6.02 27.99
N GLU A 25 -8.79 -7.07 27.20
CA GLU A 25 -7.55 -7.37 26.49
C GLU A 25 -7.26 -6.34 25.41
N ILE A 26 -8.27 -5.90 24.66
CA ILE A 26 -8.14 -4.81 23.68
C ILE A 26 -7.60 -3.54 24.36
N LYS A 27 -8.17 -3.17 25.52
CA LYS A 27 -7.67 -2.02 26.31
C LYS A 27 -6.22 -2.19 26.77
N LYS A 28 -5.79 -3.42 27.09
CA LYS A 28 -4.38 -3.71 27.42
C LYS A 28 -3.48 -3.51 26.21
N VAL A 29 -3.88 -3.95 25.03
CA VAL A 29 -3.16 -3.73 23.76
C VAL A 29 -3.03 -2.24 23.47
N ASP A 30 -4.10 -1.46 23.64
CA ASP A 30 -4.07 0.00 23.50
C ASP A 30 -3.11 0.67 24.50
N ALA A 31 -3.06 0.18 25.74
CA ALA A 31 -2.09 0.69 26.72
C ALA A 31 -0.64 0.37 26.29
N MET A 32 -0.39 -0.82 25.75
CA MET A 32 0.92 -1.21 25.21
C MET A 32 1.34 -0.36 24.01
N LEU A 33 0.42 -0.12 23.06
CA LEU A 33 0.63 0.74 21.89
C LEU A 33 0.97 2.17 22.31
N ARG A 34 0.17 2.77 23.22
CA ARG A 34 0.44 4.11 23.77
C ARG A 34 1.79 4.19 24.45
N LYS A 35 2.14 3.21 25.29
CA LYS A 35 3.44 3.17 25.96
C LYS A 35 4.58 3.08 24.96
N GLY A 36 4.46 2.22 23.95
CA GLY A 36 5.42 2.09 22.87
C GLY A 36 5.62 3.39 22.08
N LEU A 37 4.52 4.08 21.75
CA LEU A 37 4.56 5.36 21.04
C LEU A 37 5.26 6.45 21.88
N LYS A 38 4.85 6.62 23.14
CA LYS A 38 5.49 7.59 24.05
C LYS A 38 6.98 7.33 24.17
N THR A 39 7.36 6.07 24.33
CA THR A 39 8.76 5.66 24.42
C THR A 39 9.53 5.95 23.13
N ALA A 40 8.92 5.72 21.96
CA ALA A 40 9.55 6.04 20.68
C ALA A 40 9.75 7.55 20.46
N LEU A 41 8.86 8.37 21.02
CA LEU A 41 8.93 9.83 21.00
C LEU A 41 9.78 10.41 22.14
N GLY A 42 10.31 9.60 23.05
CA GLY A 42 11.05 10.07 24.23
C GLY A 42 10.20 10.78 25.28
N LEU A 43 8.88 10.54 25.27
CA LEU A 43 7.92 11.18 26.17
C LEU A 43 7.75 10.37 27.47
N PRO A 44 7.55 11.04 28.61
CA PRO A 44 7.18 10.36 29.86
C PRO A 44 5.87 9.57 29.73
N ASN A 45 5.74 8.48 30.49
CA ASN A 45 4.50 7.70 30.50
C ASN A 45 3.28 8.50 30.99
N SER A 46 3.51 9.56 31.78
CA SER A 46 2.50 10.49 32.30
C SER A 46 1.96 11.48 31.26
N THR A 47 2.51 11.55 30.04
CA THR A 47 2.00 12.46 29.00
C THR A 47 0.53 12.22 28.71
N ILE A 48 -0.25 13.30 28.59
CA ILE A 48 -1.70 13.26 28.34
C ILE A 48 -1.99 12.53 27.03
N ASN A 49 -2.83 11.50 27.07
CA ASN A 49 -3.16 10.67 25.91
C ASN A 49 -4.01 11.43 24.88
N GLU A 50 -4.91 12.31 25.33
CA GLU A 50 -5.81 13.09 24.46
C GLU A 50 -5.03 13.97 23.48
N LYS A 51 -3.92 14.57 23.91
CA LYS A 51 -3.06 15.36 23.04
C LYS A 51 -2.38 14.51 21.95
N LEU A 52 -1.98 13.28 22.29
CA LEU A 52 -1.41 12.34 21.31
C LEU A 52 -2.44 11.89 20.27
N GLU A 53 -3.70 11.78 20.70
CA GLU A 53 -4.83 11.43 19.83
C GLU A 53 -5.20 12.59 18.90
N GLN A 54 -5.25 13.82 19.40
CA GLN A 54 -5.48 15.03 18.59
C GLN A 54 -4.40 15.24 17.51
N LEU A 55 -3.17 14.83 17.79
CA LEU A 55 -2.07 14.88 16.82
C LEU A 55 -2.14 13.77 15.76
N GLY A 56 -3.10 12.84 15.86
CA GLY A 56 -3.21 11.69 14.95
C GLY A 56 -2.08 10.68 15.06
N LEU A 57 -1.26 10.76 16.12
CA LEU A 57 -0.06 9.93 16.28
C LEU A 57 -0.36 8.55 16.86
N HIS A 58 -1.56 8.33 17.39
CA HIS A 58 -1.97 7.07 17.99
C HIS A 58 -3.01 6.34 17.12
N SER A 59 -2.68 5.12 16.70
CA SER A 59 -3.65 4.18 16.14
C SER A 59 -4.17 3.28 17.26
N THR A 60 -5.48 3.35 17.53
CA THR A 60 -6.16 2.41 18.44
C THR A 60 -6.11 1.00 17.87
N ALA A 61 -6.02 -0.02 18.73
CA ALA A 61 -6.06 -1.42 18.36
C ALA A 61 -7.27 -1.75 17.47
N GLU A 62 -8.45 -1.23 17.82
CA GLU A 62 -9.66 -1.41 17.00
C GLU A 62 -9.51 -0.86 15.58
N LYS A 63 -8.93 0.34 15.42
CA LYS A 63 -8.65 0.92 14.09
C LYS A 63 -7.65 0.08 13.30
N ILE A 64 -6.63 -0.45 13.96
CA ILE A 64 -5.65 -1.35 13.33
C ILE A 64 -6.35 -2.64 12.86
N PHE A 65 -7.23 -3.22 13.70
CA PHE A 65 -7.95 -4.44 13.38
C PHE A 65 -8.93 -4.23 12.23
N GLU A 66 -9.64 -3.10 12.23
CA GLU A 66 -10.54 -2.71 11.16
C GLU A 66 -9.79 -2.47 9.85
N ALA A 67 -8.67 -1.75 9.87
CA ALA A 67 -7.84 -1.53 8.70
C ALA A 67 -7.32 -2.85 8.13
N GLN A 68 -6.86 -3.76 8.98
CA GLN A 68 -6.38 -5.07 8.56
C GLN A 68 -7.51 -5.92 7.97
N ARG A 69 -8.68 -5.95 8.61
CA ARG A 69 -9.87 -6.65 8.11
C ARG A 69 -10.28 -6.11 6.75
N THR A 70 -10.28 -4.79 6.58
CA THR A 70 -10.61 -4.14 5.31
C THR A 70 -9.61 -4.53 4.22
N ALA A 71 -8.30 -4.46 4.49
CA ALA A 71 -7.27 -4.87 3.53
C ALA A 71 -7.42 -6.34 3.09
N LEU A 72 -7.74 -7.23 4.03
CA LEU A 72 -7.96 -8.66 3.74
C LEU A 72 -9.20 -8.89 2.89
N ILE A 73 -10.32 -8.22 3.20
CA ILE A 73 -11.55 -8.30 2.40
C ILE A 73 -11.29 -7.79 0.98
N THR A 74 -10.65 -6.63 0.84
CA THR A 74 -10.27 -6.06 -0.46
C THR A 74 -9.39 -7.00 -1.25
N ARG A 75 -8.42 -7.66 -0.60
CA ARG A 75 -7.56 -8.66 -1.26
C ARG A 75 -8.36 -9.88 -1.73
N LEU A 76 -9.24 -10.42 -0.89
CA LEU A 76 -10.05 -11.59 -1.25
C LEU A 76 -10.98 -11.28 -2.44
N LEU A 77 -11.54 -10.08 -2.49
CA LEU A 77 -12.34 -9.59 -3.63
C LEU A 77 -11.56 -9.52 -4.96
N THR A 78 -10.24 -9.64 -4.97
CA THR A 78 -9.47 -9.63 -6.23
C THR A 78 -9.44 -10.99 -6.93
N THR A 79 -9.94 -12.06 -6.30
CA THR A 79 -9.82 -13.44 -6.82
C THR A 79 -11.12 -14.21 -6.70
N GLN A 80 -11.39 -15.11 -7.66
CA GLN A 80 -12.58 -15.96 -7.64
C GLN A 80 -12.65 -16.84 -6.38
N ALA A 81 -11.53 -17.44 -5.97
CA ALA A 81 -11.45 -18.22 -4.74
C ALA A 81 -11.76 -17.36 -3.50
N GLY A 82 -11.28 -16.12 -3.46
CA GLY A 82 -11.57 -15.21 -2.36
C GLY A 82 -13.04 -14.78 -2.30
N HIS A 83 -13.72 -14.61 -3.44
CA HIS A 83 -15.17 -14.39 -3.47
C HIS A 83 -15.95 -15.57 -2.86
N LEU A 84 -15.55 -16.81 -3.16
CA LEU A 84 -16.16 -18.01 -2.56
C LEU A 84 -15.97 -18.03 -1.04
N ILE A 85 -14.76 -17.78 -0.55
CA ILE A 85 -14.45 -17.71 0.89
C ILE A 85 -15.32 -16.65 1.59
N LEU A 86 -15.46 -15.47 1.00
CA LEU A 86 -16.28 -14.39 1.59
C LEU A 86 -17.77 -14.77 1.63
N ARG A 87 -18.27 -15.41 0.57
CA ARG A 87 -19.66 -15.91 0.50
C ARG A 87 -19.92 -16.95 1.58
N ASP A 88 -19.02 -17.92 1.73
CA ASP A 88 -19.14 -19.01 2.71
C ASP A 88 -19.02 -18.47 4.15
N ALA A 89 -18.22 -17.43 4.37
CA ALA A 89 -18.15 -16.71 5.65
C ALA A 89 -19.37 -15.80 5.92
N GLY A 90 -20.33 -15.70 4.99
CA GLY A 90 -21.50 -14.82 5.11
C GLY A 90 -21.17 -13.33 5.05
N ILE A 91 -19.95 -12.97 4.65
CA ILE A 91 -19.51 -11.58 4.53
C ILE A 91 -19.92 -11.08 3.15
N ARG A 92 -20.76 -10.05 3.12
CA ARG A 92 -21.12 -9.32 1.89
C ARG A 92 -20.35 -8.00 1.85
N PRO A 93 -19.25 -7.90 1.10
CA PRO A 93 -18.51 -6.65 1.00
C PRO A 93 -19.35 -5.61 0.27
N ILE A 94 -19.41 -4.40 0.83
CA ILE A 94 -20.10 -3.26 0.22
C ILE A 94 -19.30 -2.69 -0.97
N PHE A 95 -17.99 -2.95 -0.99
CA PHE A 95 -17.10 -2.52 -2.05
C PHE A 95 -17.38 -3.32 -3.32
N GLN A 96 -18.07 -2.68 -4.27
CA GLN A 96 -18.06 -3.13 -5.64
C GLN A 96 -16.61 -3.08 -6.12
N THR A 97 -16.10 -4.23 -6.51
CA THR A 97 -14.86 -4.27 -7.28
C THR A 97 -15.16 -3.48 -8.55
N ASP A 98 -14.40 -2.42 -8.84
CA ASP A 98 -14.53 -1.73 -10.13
C ASP A 98 -14.59 -2.80 -11.21
N GLU A 99 -15.60 -2.72 -12.07
CA GLU A 99 -15.84 -3.74 -13.08
C GLU A 99 -14.67 -3.74 -14.07
N LYS A 100 -13.68 -4.60 -13.81
CA LYS A 100 -12.46 -4.67 -14.61
C LYS A 100 -12.80 -5.35 -15.94
N THR A 101 -13.03 -4.55 -16.96
CA THR A 101 -13.22 -5.07 -18.32
C THR A 101 -11.90 -5.61 -18.85
N LYS A 102 -11.91 -6.83 -19.36
CA LYS A 102 -10.72 -7.41 -20.00
C LYS A 102 -10.42 -6.63 -21.28
N LEU A 103 -9.18 -6.18 -21.44
CA LEU A 103 -8.73 -5.57 -22.68
C LEU A 103 -8.89 -6.56 -23.84
N THR A 104 -9.40 -6.10 -24.98
CA THR A 104 -9.47 -6.90 -26.21
C THR A 104 -8.07 -7.32 -26.65
N ASN A 105 -7.98 -8.46 -27.34
CA ASN A 105 -6.69 -8.96 -27.83
C ASN A 105 -5.99 -7.95 -28.75
N ASP A 106 -6.77 -7.19 -29.52
CA ASP A 106 -6.22 -6.17 -30.42
C ASP A 106 -5.60 -5.01 -29.65
N VAL A 107 -6.26 -4.47 -28.63
CA VAL A 107 -5.65 -3.42 -27.78
C VAL A 107 -4.41 -3.95 -27.07
N ARG A 108 -4.46 -5.18 -26.56
CA ARG A 108 -3.34 -5.79 -25.83
C ARG A 108 -2.08 -5.94 -26.67
N LYS A 109 -2.19 -6.25 -27.97
CA LYS A 109 -1.04 -6.36 -28.89
C LYS A 109 -0.27 -5.05 -29.06
N HIS A 110 -0.94 -3.92 -28.88
CA HIS A 110 -0.33 -2.59 -29.00
C HIS A 110 0.34 -2.11 -27.69
N ILE A 111 0.10 -2.80 -26.56
CA ILE A 111 0.73 -2.49 -25.29
C ILE A 111 2.01 -3.29 -25.16
N LYS A 112 3.16 -2.62 -25.33
CA LYS A 112 4.48 -3.20 -25.08
C LYS A 112 5.02 -2.73 -23.73
N VAL A 113 5.12 -3.64 -22.77
CA VAL A 113 5.77 -3.38 -21.48
C VAL A 113 7.18 -3.95 -21.53
N GLU A 114 8.18 -3.07 -21.44
CA GLU A 114 9.57 -3.48 -21.36
C GLU A 114 9.84 -4.16 -20.02
N GLN A 115 10.71 -5.16 -20.01
CA GLN A 115 11.03 -5.91 -18.79
C GLN A 115 11.65 -4.99 -17.72
N ILE A 116 11.30 -5.26 -16.45
CA ILE A 116 11.93 -4.59 -15.32
C ILE A 116 13.43 -4.91 -15.36
N PRO A 117 14.29 -3.88 -15.38
CA PRO A 117 15.71 -4.11 -15.55
C PRO A 117 16.31 -4.80 -14.32
N ARG A 118 17.11 -5.85 -14.59
CA ARG A 118 17.82 -6.61 -13.57
C ARG A 118 19.18 -5.96 -13.27
N ASN A 119 19.68 -6.13 -12.04
CA ASN A 119 21.01 -5.67 -11.61
C ASN A 119 21.21 -4.16 -11.74
N VAL A 120 20.29 -3.36 -11.18
CA VAL A 120 20.30 -1.88 -11.24
C VAL A 120 20.39 -1.27 -9.84
N HIS A 121 21.24 -1.82 -8.96
CA HIS A 121 21.42 -1.27 -7.62
C HIS A 121 21.92 0.19 -7.69
N PRO A 122 21.35 1.13 -6.90
CA PRO A 122 21.66 2.55 -7.02
C PRO A 122 23.14 2.91 -6.91
N THR A 123 23.86 2.24 -6.01
CA THR A 123 25.27 2.52 -5.71
C THR A 123 26.25 1.55 -6.39
N LEU A 124 25.87 0.28 -6.57
CA LEU A 124 26.79 -0.74 -7.09
C LEU A 124 26.82 -0.77 -8.63
N ASN A 125 25.75 -0.30 -9.29
CA ASN A 125 25.57 -0.39 -10.73
C ASN A 125 25.29 0.99 -11.37
N GLU A 126 25.94 2.05 -10.87
CA GLU A 126 25.71 3.42 -11.31
C GLU A 126 25.95 3.61 -12.83
N GLY A 127 27.01 3.01 -13.38
CA GLY A 127 27.30 3.05 -14.83
C GLY A 127 26.16 2.48 -15.67
N ARG A 128 25.65 1.30 -15.30
CA ARG A 128 24.51 0.65 -15.98
C ARG A 128 23.24 1.50 -15.89
N ARG A 129 23.03 2.21 -14.78
CA ARG A 129 21.92 3.16 -14.64
C ARG A 129 22.04 4.32 -15.64
N LYS A 130 23.23 4.91 -15.75
CA LYS A 130 23.49 6.02 -16.68
C LYS A 130 23.32 5.59 -18.13
N ASP A 131 23.86 4.43 -18.51
CA ASP A 131 23.74 3.93 -19.89
C ASP A 131 22.30 3.56 -20.25
N ARG A 132 21.56 2.96 -19.31
CA ARG A 132 20.12 2.70 -19.51
C ARG A 132 19.33 3.99 -19.67
N ALA A 133 19.60 5.01 -18.84
CA ALA A 133 18.93 6.32 -18.97
C ALA A 133 19.20 6.94 -20.34
N ARG A 134 20.46 6.90 -20.81
CA ARG A 134 20.83 7.36 -22.16
C ARG A 134 20.09 6.58 -23.26
N ALA A 135 20.01 5.26 -23.15
CA ALA A 135 19.30 4.43 -24.11
C ALA A 135 17.80 4.77 -24.19
N LEU A 136 17.14 4.94 -23.03
CA LEU A 136 15.73 5.33 -22.95
C LEU A 136 15.49 6.72 -23.56
N ILE A 137 16.36 7.70 -23.27
CA ILE A 137 16.28 9.04 -23.86
C ILE A 137 16.47 8.98 -25.38
N ASN A 138 17.44 8.21 -25.86
CA ASN A 138 17.69 8.06 -27.29
C ASN A 138 16.50 7.36 -28.00
N GLN A 139 15.88 6.38 -27.36
CA GLN A 139 14.69 5.72 -27.88
C GLN A 139 13.48 6.68 -27.93
N ALA A 140 13.29 7.49 -26.89
CA ALA A 140 12.25 8.52 -26.88
C ALA A 140 12.48 9.57 -27.98
N LYS A 141 13.74 10.01 -28.20
CA LYS A 141 14.09 10.94 -29.29
C LYS A 141 13.77 10.40 -30.69
N LYS A 142 13.90 9.08 -30.91
CA LYS A 142 13.52 8.44 -32.19
C LYS A 142 12.03 8.50 -32.48
N HIS A 143 11.20 8.64 -31.45
CA HIS A 143 9.74 8.73 -31.55
C HIS A 143 9.24 10.05 -30.94
N SER A 144 9.96 11.16 -31.17
CA SER A 144 9.81 12.43 -30.44
C SER A 144 8.39 13.03 -30.46
N THR A 145 7.60 12.76 -31.50
CA THR A 145 6.20 13.22 -31.60
C THR A 145 5.20 12.40 -30.77
N HIS A 146 5.58 11.18 -30.36
CA HIS A 146 4.71 10.21 -29.68
C HIS A 146 5.30 9.70 -28.35
N ALA A 147 6.44 10.25 -27.90
CA ALA A 147 7.10 9.88 -26.66
C ALA A 147 6.86 10.98 -25.61
N LEU A 148 6.20 10.62 -24.51
CA LEU A 148 5.93 11.50 -23.37
C LEU A 148 6.61 10.92 -22.13
N PHE A 149 7.40 11.73 -21.43
CA PHE A 149 7.85 11.43 -20.06
C PHE A 149 6.83 12.03 -19.11
N VAL A 150 6.18 11.20 -18.31
CA VAL A 150 5.04 11.62 -17.50
C VAL A 150 5.01 10.85 -16.19
N ASP A 151 4.93 11.59 -15.08
CA ASP A 151 4.53 11.05 -13.78
C ASP A 151 3.02 10.72 -13.77
N ALA A 152 2.27 11.41 -14.62
CA ALA A 152 0.87 11.18 -14.96
C ALA A 152 0.64 11.37 -16.47
N ALA A 153 0.30 10.31 -17.19
CA ALA A 153 0.15 10.33 -18.65
C ALA A 153 -1.24 10.81 -19.07
N ARG A 154 -1.32 11.96 -19.76
CA ARG A 154 -2.60 12.46 -20.31
C ARG A 154 -3.03 11.62 -21.51
N TYR A 155 -4.28 11.21 -21.56
CA TYR A 155 -4.85 10.59 -22.76
C TYR A 155 -4.96 11.61 -23.89
N HIS A 156 -4.56 11.23 -25.10
CA HIS A 156 -4.82 12.05 -26.28
C HIS A 156 -6.32 12.05 -26.59
N GLY A 157 -6.93 13.22 -26.76
CA GLY A 157 -8.35 13.36 -27.11
C GLY A 157 -9.35 13.20 -25.95
N ARG A 158 -8.90 13.07 -24.70
CA ARG A 158 -9.79 12.96 -23.52
C ARG A 158 -9.20 13.74 -22.34
N GLN A 159 -10.05 14.43 -21.56
CA GLN A 159 -9.64 15.04 -20.28
C GLN A 159 -9.47 13.98 -19.19
N ALA A 160 -8.47 13.11 -19.33
CA ALA A 160 -8.15 12.08 -18.35
C ALA A 160 -6.63 11.85 -18.28
N PHE A 161 -6.15 11.41 -17.12
CA PHE A 161 -4.74 11.10 -16.88
C PHE A 161 -4.60 9.70 -16.26
N ALA A 162 -3.59 8.95 -16.69
CA ALA A 162 -3.14 7.74 -16.03
C ALA A 162 -2.01 8.11 -15.05
N VAL A 163 -2.23 7.91 -13.75
CA VAL A 163 -1.24 8.22 -12.71
C VAL A 163 -0.58 6.92 -12.25
N SER A 164 0.75 6.90 -12.16
CA SER A 164 1.48 5.84 -11.49
C SER A 164 1.71 6.26 -10.03
N SER A 165 0.95 5.73 -9.08
CA SER A 165 1.23 5.94 -7.66
C SER A 165 2.42 5.06 -7.23
N THR A 166 3.52 5.70 -6.84
CA THR A 166 4.56 5.05 -6.02
C THR A 166 4.08 4.79 -4.61
#